data_AF-A0A0F9BWV3-F1
#
_entry.id   AF-A0A0F9BWV3-F1
#
_cell.length_a   1.000
_cell.length_b   1.000
_cell.length_c   1.000
_cell.angle_alpha   90.00
_cell.angle_beta   90.00
_cell.angle_gamma   90.00
#
_symmetry.space_group_name_H-M   'P 1'
#
loop_
_entity.id
_entity.type
_entity.pdbx_description
1 polymer ?
#
loop_
_entity_poly.entity_id
_entity_poly.type
_entity_poly.pdbx_seq_one_letter_code
_entity_poly.pdbx_strand_id
1 'polypeptide(L)' 'MDQEDIKFLQTIADELRAIDKELYEAEAIELENIIFRVEREGATDQEEA' A
#
# COMPACT_ATOMS: atom_id res chain seq x y z
N MET A 1 6.26 -4.26 -8.64
CA MET A 1 6.31 -3.04 -7.82
C MET A 1 7.43 -3.26 -6.85
N ASP A 2 8.39 -2.34 -6.82
CA ASP A 2 9.56 -2.49 -5.96
C ASP A 2 9.35 -1.86 -4.57
N GLN A 3 10.39 -1.87 -3.74
CA GLN A 3 10.34 -1.32 -2.39
C GLN A 3 10.22 0.22 -2.37
N GLU A 4 10.60 0.91 -3.43
CA GLU A 4 10.45 2.36 -3.53
C GLU A 4 8.99 2.71 -3.82
N ASP A 5 8.37 2.00 -4.74
CA ASP A 5 6.93 2.13 -5.05
C ASP A 5 6.05 1.87 -3.81
N ILE A 6 6.35 0.82 -3.02
CA ILE A 6 5.58 0.49 -1.81
C ILE A 6 5.63 1.65 -0.80
N LYS A 7 6.81 2.20 -0.57
CA LYS A 7 7.00 3.34 0.35
C LYS A 7 6.29 4.60 -0.15
N PHE A 8 6.28 4.82 -1.44
CA PHE A 8 5.55 5.93 -2.04
C PHE A 8 4.05 5.80 -1.79
N LEU A 9 3.46 4.62 -2.02
CA LEU A 9 2.03 4.39 -1.78
C LEU A 9 1.67 4.47 -0.29
N GLN A 10 2.51 3.96 0.60
CA GLN A 10 2.36 4.14 2.05
C GLN A 10 2.34 5.63 2.42
N THR A 11 3.25 6.43 1.85
CA THR A 11 3.31 7.87 2.10
C THR A 11 2.04 8.57 1.65
N ILE A 12 1.48 8.22 0.48
CA ILE A 12 0.21 8.77 0.01
C ILE A 12 -0.93 8.40 0.96
N ALA A 13 -1.03 7.15 1.40
CA ALA A 13 -2.09 6.72 2.33
C ALA A 13 -2.04 7.50 3.65
N ASP A 14 -0.83 7.74 4.18
CA ASP A 14 -0.63 8.55 5.38
C ASP A 14 -0.98 10.01 5.15
N GLU A 15 -0.59 10.58 4.01
CA GLU A 15 -0.93 11.97 3.64
C GLU A 15 -2.44 12.17 3.49
N LEU A 16 -3.15 11.22 2.88
CA LEU A 16 -4.61 11.26 2.75
C LEU A 16 -5.31 11.33 4.12
N ARG A 17 -4.88 10.50 5.07
CA ARG A 17 -5.41 10.53 6.44
C ARG A 17 -5.03 11.80 7.20
N ALA A 18 -3.85 12.37 6.91
CA ALA A 18 -3.41 13.62 7.52
C ALA A 18 -4.18 14.84 7.00
N ILE A 19 -4.64 14.81 5.74
CA ILE A 19 -5.45 15.88 5.13
C ILE A 19 -6.86 15.87 5.72
N ASP A 20 -7.59 14.77 5.52
CA ASP A 20 -8.96 14.61 6.01
C ASP A 20 -9.29 13.13 6.14
N LYS A 21 -9.20 12.64 7.37
CA LYS A 21 -9.47 11.24 7.67
C LYS A 21 -10.90 10.83 7.35
N GLU A 22 -11.89 11.67 7.60
CA GLU A 22 -13.30 11.28 7.39
C GLU A 22 -13.62 11.15 5.90
N LEU A 23 -12.99 11.99 5.07
CA LEU A 23 -13.19 11.98 3.63
C LEU A 23 -12.37 10.89 2.93
N TYR A 24 -11.11 10.66 3.32
CA TYR A 24 -10.15 9.85 2.54
C TYR A 24 -9.78 8.50 3.17
N GLU A 25 -10.43 8.07 4.25
CA GLU A 25 -10.10 6.77 4.87
C GLU A 25 -10.29 5.60 3.89
N ALA A 26 -11.30 5.65 3.02
CA ALA A 26 -11.58 4.58 2.08
C ALA A 26 -10.45 4.41 1.05
N GLU A 27 -9.97 5.52 0.50
CA GLU A 27 -8.87 5.57 -0.45
C GLU A 27 -7.54 5.14 0.21
N ALA A 28 -7.28 5.57 1.45
CA ALA A 28 -6.10 5.14 2.20
C ALA A 28 -6.10 3.63 2.44
N ILE A 29 -7.25 3.05 2.80
CA ILE A 29 -7.43 1.60 2.96
C ILE A 29 -7.23 0.86 1.62
N GLU A 30 -7.70 1.42 0.50
CA GLU A 30 -7.51 0.80 -0.81
C GLU A 30 -6.02 0.72 -1.18
N LEU A 31 -5.25 1.79 -0.93
CA LEU A 31 -3.80 1.79 -1.13
C LEU A 31 -3.09 0.73 -0.26
N GLU A 32 -3.47 0.60 1.01
CA GLU A 32 -2.93 -0.42 1.91
C GLU A 32 -3.25 -1.84 1.42
N ASN A 33 -4.47 -2.07 0.90
CA ASN A 33 -4.85 -3.35 0.32
C ASN A 33 -4.04 -3.67 -0.94
N ILE A 34 -3.72 -2.66 -1.77
CA ILE A 34 -2.84 -2.84 -2.92
C ILE A 34 -1.45 -3.28 -2.46
N ILE A 35 -0.86 -2.58 -1.49
CA ILE A 35 0.46 -2.88 -0.93
C ILE A 35 0.48 -4.31 -0.37
N PHE A 36 -0.50 -4.67 0.46
CA PHE A 36 -0.58 -5.99 1.07
C PHE A 36 -0.61 -7.13 0.03
N ARG A 37 -1.39 -6.97 -1.04
CA ARG A 37 -1.45 -7.98 -2.12
C ARG A 37 -0.11 -8.11 -2.85
N VAL A 38 0.51 -6.99 -3.18
CA VAL A 38 1.81 -6.95 -3.87
C VAL A 38 2.88 -7.64 -3.02
N GLU A 39 2.96 -7.32 -1.73
CA GLU A 39 3.92 -7.94 -0.82
C GLU A 39 3.66 -9.44 -0.67
N ARG A 40 2.39 -9.85 -0.59
CA ARG A 40 2.03 -11.26 -0.49
C ARG A 40 2.37 -12.04 -1.76
N GLU A 41 2.02 -11.51 -2.94
CA GLU A 41 2.30 -12.12 -4.24
C GLU A 41 3.81 -12.24 -4.47
N GLY A 42 4.58 -11.17 -4.18
CA GLY A 42 6.03 -11.16 -4.28
C GLY A 42 6.73 -12.09 -3.27
N ALA A 43 6.12 -12.36 -2.11
CA ALA A 43 6.63 -13.34 -1.15
C ALA A 43 6.39 -14.78 -1.63
N THR A 44 5.22 -15.09 -2.22
CA THR A 44 4.95 -16.41 -2.79
C THR A 44 5.87 -16.74 -3.98
N ASP A 45 6.21 -15.76 -4.82
CA ASP A 45 7.14 -15.96 -5.94
C ASP A 45 8.58 -16.27 -5.49
N GLN A 46 8.95 -15.96 -4.24
CA GLN A 46 10.27 -16.28 -3.66
C GLN A 46 10.33 -17.65 -2.99
N GLU A 47 9.20 -18.27 -2.64
CA GLU A 47 9.16 -19.62 -2.06
C GLU A 47 9.22 -20.73 -3.12
N GLU A 48 8.89 -20.43 -4.38
CA GLU A 48 8.87 -21.39 -5.50
C GLU A 48 10.15 -21.38 -6.37
N ALA A 49 11.16 -20.56 -6.05
CA ALA A 49 12.41 -20.39 -6.81
C ALA A 49 13.62 -21.07 -6.14
#